data_AF-A0A954VSY3-F1
#
_entry.id   AF-A0A954VSY3-F1
#
_cell.length_a   1.000
_cell.length_b   1.000
_cell.length_c   1.000
_cell.angle_alpha   90.00
_cell.angle_beta   90.00
_cell.angle_gamma   90.00
#
_symmetry.space_group_name_H-M   'P 1'
#
loop_
_entity.id
_entity.type
_entity.pdbx_description
1 polymer ?
#
loop_
_entity_poly.entity_id
_entity_poly.type
_entity_poly.pdbx_seq_one_letter_code
_entity_poly.pdbx_strand_id
1 'polypeptide(L)' 'MSDWFEKLLGFGERTPDEVRAKLQLDGTRVHSKNNNESYECGPEKGSD' A
#
# COMPACT_ATOMS: atom_id res chain seq x y z
N MET A 1 12.90 -8.38 13.51
CA MET A 1 11.43 -8.29 13.45
C MET A 1 11.11 -7.48 12.21
N SER A 2 10.36 -8.03 11.26
CA SER A 2 9.80 -7.22 10.17
C SER A 2 8.61 -6.43 10.68
N ASP A 3 8.57 -5.15 10.33
CA ASP A 3 7.47 -4.25 10.66
C ASP A 3 6.18 -4.66 9.91
N TRP A 4 5.07 -4.02 10.28
CA TRP A 4 3.78 -4.30 9.67
C TRP A 4 3.74 -3.91 8.18
N PHE A 5 4.51 -2.89 7.79
CA PHE A 5 4.54 -2.34 6.43
C PHE A 5 5.22 -3.32 5.47
N GLU A 6 6.40 -3.82 5.82
CA GLU A 6 7.15 -4.80 5.04
C GLU A 6 6.38 -6.11 4.87
N LYS A 7 5.65 -6.54 5.90
CA LYS A 7 4.79 -7.72 5.82
C LYS A 7 3.63 -7.54 4.85
N LEU A 8 2.99 -6.37 4.84
CA LEU A 8 1.85 -6.09 3.95
C LEU A 8 2.28 -5.81 2.51
N LEU A 9 3.38 -5.08 2.32
CA LEU A 9 3.75 -4.57 1.00
C LEU A 9 4.89 -5.35 0.36
N GLY A 10 5.56 -6.22 1.11
CA GLY A 10 6.67 -7.04 0.64
C GLY A 10 8.00 -6.29 0.52
N PHE A 11 8.08 -5.04 1.00
CA PHE A 11 9.30 -4.25 1.04
C PHE A 11 9.31 -3.30 2.23
N GLY A 12 10.49 -3.02 2.79
CA GLY A 12 10.64 -2.06 3.90
C GLY A 12 10.54 -0.59 3.46
N GLU A 13 9.99 0.26 4.32
CA GLU A 13 9.93 1.71 4.12
C GLU A 13 11.31 2.33 4.32
N ARG A 14 11.91 2.90 3.26
CA ARG A 14 13.23 3.55 3.31
C ARG A 14 13.17 5.03 3.01
N THR A 15 12.59 5.40 1.88
CA THR A 15 12.41 6.80 1.46
C THR A 15 11.04 6.99 0.83
N PRO A 16 10.44 8.20 0.93
CA PRO A 16 9.14 8.47 0.31
C PRO A 16 9.10 8.19 -1.20
N ASP A 17 10.18 8.47 -1.92
CA ASP A 17 10.23 8.29 -3.38
C ASP A 17 10.29 6.82 -3.77
N GLU A 18 11.02 5.99 -3.01
CA GLU A 18 11.03 4.54 -3.21
C GLU A 18 9.65 3.93 -2.95
N VAL A 19 8.96 4.37 -1.89
CA VAL A 19 7.61 3.92 -1.56
C VAL A 19 6.65 4.27 -2.71
N ARG A 20 6.67 5.52 -3.20
CA ARG A 20 5.81 5.96 -4.33
C ARG A 20 6.10 5.20 -5.63
N ALA A 21 7.36 4.87 -5.89
CA ALA A 21 7.72 4.10 -7.08
C ALA A 21 7.14 2.67 -7.04
N LYS A 22 7.11 2.06 -5.85
CA LYS A 22 6.67 0.68 -5.60
C LYS A 22 5.17 0.52 -5.36
N LEU A 23 4.45 1.61 -5.07
CA LEU A 23 3.00 1.60 -4.92
C LEU A 23 2.31 2.16 -6.17
N GLN A 24 1.09 1.72 -6.40
CA GLN A 24 0.15 2.31 -7.34
C GLN A 24 -1.15 2.61 -6.58
N LEU A 25 -1.75 3.76 -6.84
CA LEU A 25 -3.02 4.17 -6.24
C LEU A 25 -4.07 4.25 -7.35
N ASP A 26 -5.11 3.43 -7.22
CA ASP A 26 -6.25 3.37 -8.12
C ASP A 26 -7.53 3.71 -7.33
N GLY A 27 -7.85 5.01 -7.24
CA GLY A 27 -8.97 5.48 -6.42
C GLY A 27 -8.71 5.29 -4.92
N THR A 28 -9.53 4.47 -4.25
CA THR A 28 -9.34 4.06 -2.85
C THR A 28 -8.41 2.85 -2.72
N ARG A 29 -7.99 2.23 -3.82
CA ARG A 29 -7.21 0.99 -3.77
C ARG A 29 -5.72 1.28 -3.89
N VAL A 30 -4.94 0.82 -2.92
CA VAL A 30 -3.48 0.80 -2.98
C VAL A 30 -3.05 -0.57 -3.50
N HIS A 31 -2.21 -0.61 -4.52
CA HIS A 31 -1.58 -1.80 -5.07
C HIS A 31 -0.07 -1.76 -4.84
N SER A 32 0.48 -2.82 -4.25
CA SER A 32 1.93 -2.99 -4.15
C SER A 32 2.44 -3.73 -5.39
N LYS A 33 3.33 -3.07 -6.15
CA LYS A 33 4.00 -3.67 -7.31
C LYS A 33 5.06 -4.70 -6.92
N ASN A 34 5.36 -4.82 -5.62
CA ASN A 34 6.44 -5.67 -5.13
C ASN A 34 5.96 -7.09 -4.81
N ASN A 35 4.75 -7.23 -4.27
CA ASN A 35 4.13 -8.52 -3.97
C ASN A 35 2.79 -8.75 -4.70
N ASN A 36 2.37 -7.81 -5.55
CA ASN A 36 1.10 -7.81 -6.30
C ASN A 36 -0.17 -7.80 -5.43
N GLU A 37 -0.06 -7.50 -4.13
CA GLU A 37 -1.21 -7.39 -3.25
C GLU A 37 -1.88 -6.02 -3.37
N SER A 38 -3.17 -5.97 -3.02
CA SER A 38 -3.94 -4.73 -3.05
C SER A 38 -4.85 -4.59 -1.85
N TYR A 39 -4.99 -3.34 -1.40
CA TYR A 39 -5.63 -2.97 -0.16
C TYR A 39 -6.57 -1.79 -0.39
N GLU A 40 -7.81 -1.88 0.10
CA GLU A 40 -8.70 -0.73 0.13
C GLU A 40 -8.26 0.23 1.23
N CYS A 41 -8.20 1.51 0.88
CA CYS A 41 -7.73 2.60 1.71
C CYS A 41 -8.74 3.75 1.63
N GLY A 42 -9.14 4.25 2.80
CA GLY A 42 -10.16 5.27 2.93
C GLY A 42 -11.48 4.71 3.46
N PRO A 43 -12.42 5.58 3.87
CA PRO A 43 -13.70 5.15 4.38
C PRO A 43 -14.52 4.48 3.27
N GLU A 44 -15.20 3.39 3.60
CA GLU A 44 -16.21 2.80 2.72
C GLU A 44 -17.19 3.91 2.32
N LYS A 45 -17.32 4.20 1.02
CA LYS A 45 -18.37 5.10 0.56
C LYS A 45 -19.72 4.41 0.74
N GLY A 46 -20.31 4.54 1.92
CA GLY A 46 -21.65 4.03 2.20
C GLY A 46 -21.97 3.94 3.69
N SER A 47 -22.30 5.06 4.32
CA SER A 47 -23.19 5.17 5.48
C SER A 47 -23.52 6.65 5.71
N ASP A 48 -24.35 7.21 4.84
CA ASP A 48 -25.30 8.31 5.12
C ASP A 48 -26.30 8.44 3.96
#